data_AF-A0A7L3BFS2-F1
#
_entry.id   AF-A0A7L3BFS2-F1
#
_cell.length_a   1.000
_cell.length_b   1.000
_cell.length_c   1.000
_cell.angle_alpha   90.00
_cell.angle_beta   90.00
_cell.angle_gamma   90.00
#
_symmetry.space_group_name_H-M   'P 1'
#
loop_
_entity.id
_entity.type
_entity.pdbx_description
1 polymer ?
#
loop_
_entity_poly.entity_id
_entity_poly.type
_entity_poly.pdbx_seq_one_letter_code
_entity_poly.pdbx_strand_id
1 'polypeptide(L)'
;MRRLTVFWFLFSHSFLYRFLHTGVMSDVRVTEHPARIGILLDYSAGRLLFFNAERGLVLFTIRHKFTDAAHPAFALEKAGVLTVCTGMELPEFVKRS
;
A
#
# COMPACT_ATOMS: atom_id res chain seq x y z
N MET A 1 25.65 -1.55 -4.98
CA MET A 1 24.51 -2.49 -4.94
C MET A 1 23.73 -2.24 -3.64
N ARG A 2 22.72 -1.35 -3.67
CA ARG A 2 21.85 -1.12 -2.50
C ARG A 2 20.65 -2.03 -2.64
N ARG A 3 20.65 -3.12 -1.87
CA ARG A 3 19.55 -4.06 -1.75
C ARG A 3 18.38 -3.30 -1.11
N LEU A 4 17.40 -2.90 -1.90
CA LEU A 4 16.12 -2.41 -1.39
C LEU A 4 15.36 -3.62 -0.85
N THR A 5 15.71 -4.03 0.38
CA THR A 5 14.93 -5.04 1.08
C THR A 5 13.70 -4.34 1.65
N VAL A 6 12.59 -4.40 0.93
CA VAL A 6 11.30 -3.94 1.42
C VAL A 6 10.73 -5.04 2.31
N PHE A 7 10.68 -4.78 3.61
CA PHE A 7 10.00 -5.64 4.57
C PHE A 7 8.62 -5.05 4.87
N TRP A 8 7.57 -5.87 4.78
CA TRP A 8 6.22 -5.52 5.18
C TRP A 8 5.84 -6.33 6.42
N PHE A 9 5.44 -5.64 7.49
CA PHE A 9 4.89 -6.25 8.71
C PHE A 9 3.43 -5.83 8.85
N LEU A 10 2.55 -6.76 9.20
CA LEU A 10 1.11 -6.53 9.42
C LEU A 10 0.75 -7.04 10.81
N PHE A 11 0.57 -6.13 11.76
CA PHE A 11 0.17 -6.43 13.14
C PHE A 11 -1.30 -6.05 13.33
N SER A 12 -2.22 -7.02 13.37
CA SER A 12 -3.67 -6.78 13.50
C SER A 12 -4.19 -6.91 14.94
N HIS A 13 -3.55 -6.20 15.87
CA HIS A 13 -4.22 -5.82 17.13
C HIS A 13 -4.38 -4.30 17.08
N SER A 14 -5.61 -3.80 17.02
CA SER A 14 -5.97 -2.36 17.18
C SER A 14 -5.95 -1.45 15.94
N PHE A 15 -6.49 -1.89 14.78
CA PHE A 15 -6.80 -1.00 13.64
C PHE A 15 -5.64 -0.09 13.17
N LEU A 16 -4.40 -0.53 13.35
CA LEU A 16 -3.21 0.26 13.08
C LEU A 16 -2.48 -0.32 11.86
N TYR A 17 -2.30 0.49 10.84
CA TYR A 17 -1.48 0.18 9.67
C TYR A 17 -0.19 0.98 9.73
N ARG A 18 0.92 0.33 9.43
CA ARG A 18 2.25 0.93 9.45
C ARG A 18 2.85 0.91 8.06
N PHE A 19 3.16 2.09 7.55
CA PHE A 19 3.77 2.30 6.25
C PHE A 19 5.24 2.64 6.41
N LEU A 20 6.09 1.96 5.66
CA LEU A 20 7.53 2.18 5.67
C LEU A 20 8.00 2.61 4.28
N HIS A 21 8.67 3.75 4.20
CA HIS A 21 9.30 4.23 2.97
C HIS A 21 10.64 4.88 3.29
N THR A 22 11.72 4.43 2.64
CA THR A 22 13.07 5.00 2.78
C THR A 22 13.53 5.17 4.25
N GLY A 23 13.16 4.23 5.13
CA GLY A 23 13.48 4.29 6.57
C GLY A 23 12.56 5.18 7.40
N VAL A 24 11.60 5.87 6.80
CA VAL A 24 10.55 6.62 7.48
C VAL A 24 9.35 5.71 7.72
N MET A 25 8.85 5.71 8.95
CA MET A 25 7.72 4.92 9.40
C MET A 25 6.54 5.84 9.69
N SER A 26 5.35 5.50 9.20
CA SER A 26 4.12 6.27 9.39
C SER A 26 2.98 5.35 9.81
N ASP A 27 2.28 5.73 10.87
CA ASP A 27 1.22 4.95 11.45
C ASP A 27 -0.15 5.57 11.09
N VAL A 28 -1.05 4.76 10.55
CA VAL A 28 -2.42 5.14 10.17
C VAL A 28 -3.40 4.32 10.99
N ARG A 29 -4.27 5.00 11.73
CA ARG A 29 -5.38 4.35 12.41
C ARG A 29 -6.59 4.34 11.50
N VAL A 30 -7.20 3.18 11.33
CA VAL A 30 -8.44 3.01 10.59
C VAL A 30 -9.60 2.80 11.55
N THR A 31 -10.82 3.09 11.11
CA THR A 31 -12.03 2.84 11.91
C THR A 31 -12.60 1.45 11.69
N GLU A 32 -12.16 0.76 10.63
CA GLU A 32 -12.61 -0.56 10.24
C GLU A 32 -11.47 -1.33 9.57
N HIS A 33 -11.51 -2.67 9.63
CA HIS A 33 -10.53 -3.49 8.93
C HIS A 33 -10.94 -3.65 7.45
N PRO A 34 -10.17 -3.13 6.48
CA PRO A 34 -10.42 -3.39 5.07
C PRO A 34 -10.26 -4.88 4.76
N ALA A 35 -11.26 -5.48 4.11
CA ALA A 35 -11.17 -6.85 3.60
C ALA A 35 -10.14 -6.98 2.47
N ARG A 36 -9.91 -5.88 1.73
CA ARG A 36 -8.92 -5.81 0.64
C ARG A 36 -8.24 -4.45 0.63
N ILE A 37 -6.92 -4.48 0.58
CA ILE A 37 -6.09 -3.29 0.37
C ILE A 37 -5.80 -3.18 -1.12
N GLY A 38 -6.14 -2.05 -1.72
CA GLY A 38 -5.69 -1.67 -3.04
C GLY A 38 -4.38 -0.88 -2.95
N ILE A 39 -3.52 -1.09 -3.95
CA ILE A 39 -2.24 -0.40 -4.09
C ILE A 39 -2.19 0.18 -5.50
N LEU A 40 -1.92 1.47 -5.62
CA LEU A 40 -1.71 2.12 -6.91
C LEU A 40 -0.38 2.86 -6.92
N LEU A 41 0.48 2.51 -7.87
CA LEU A 41 1.67 3.26 -8.22
C LEU A 41 1.40 4.10 -9.47
N ASP A 42 1.45 5.41 -9.32
CA ASP A 42 1.23 6.39 -10.39
C ASP A 42 2.53 7.16 -10.60
N TYR A 43 3.30 6.75 -11.61
CA TYR A 43 4.56 7.38 -11.99
C TYR A 43 4.37 8.81 -12.48
N SER A 44 3.28 9.07 -13.21
CA SER A 44 3.00 10.39 -13.78
C SER A 44 2.71 11.44 -12.72
N ALA A 45 1.89 11.10 -11.73
CA ALA A 45 1.58 11.99 -10.61
C ALA A 45 2.59 11.89 -9.45
N GLY A 46 3.59 11.01 -9.54
CA GLY A 46 4.61 10.82 -8.52
C GLY A 46 4.03 10.38 -7.18
N ARG A 47 3.14 9.39 -7.19
CA ARG A 47 2.46 8.92 -5.97
C ARG A 47 2.31 7.42 -5.89
N LEU A 48 2.34 6.91 -4.66
CA LEU A 48 1.96 5.55 -4.29
C LEU A 48 0.81 5.65 -3.27
N LEU A 49 -0.34 5.07 -3.63
CA LEU A 49 -1.55 5.08 -2.81
C LEU A 49 -1.81 3.69 -2.23
N PHE A 50 -2.22 3.67 -0.97
CA PHE A 50 -2.83 2.51 -0.32
C PHE A 50 -4.25 2.90 0.05
N PHE A 51 -5.23 2.05 -0.28
CA PHE A 51 -6.65 2.36 -0.07
C PHE A 51 -7.46 1.13 0.32
N ASN A 52 -8.59 1.34 0.98
CA ASN A 52 -9.61 0.32 1.17
C ASN A 52 -10.33 0.08 -0.17
N ALA A 53 -10.11 -1.09 -0.79
CA ALA A 53 -10.63 -1.38 -2.11
C ALA A 53 -12.16 -1.54 -2.15
N GLU A 54 -12.78 -1.88 -1.03
CA GLU A 54 -14.24 -2.07 -0.94
C GLU A 54 -14.98 -0.73 -0.90
N ARG A 55 -14.38 0.29 -0.27
CA ARG A 55 -15.02 1.60 -0.05
C ARG A 55 -14.42 2.75 -0.85
N GLY A 56 -13.27 2.53 -1.48
CA GLY A 56 -12.52 3.56 -2.19
C GLY A 56 -11.95 4.67 -1.30
N LEU A 57 -11.66 4.35 -0.03
CA LEU A 57 -11.09 5.29 0.93
C LEU A 57 -9.57 5.21 0.93
N VAL A 58 -8.89 6.32 0.67
CA VAL A 58 -7.42 6.40 0.75
C VAL A 58 -6.98 6.25 2.21
N LEU A 59 -6.09 5.30 2.46
CA LEU A 59 -5.51 5.03 3.77
C LEU A 59 -4.19 5.78 3.92
N PHE A 60 -3.34 5.75 2.89
CA PHE A 60 -2.05 6.41 2.92
C PHE A 60 -1.58 6.80 1.53
N THR A 61 -0.81 7.88 1.45
CA THR A 61 -0.21 8.39 0.21
C THR A 61 1.25 8.72 0.45
N ILE A 62 2.12 8.15 -0.38
CA ILE A 62 3.51 8.57 -0.50
C ILE A 62 3.60 9.46 -1.74
N ARG A 63 4.14 10.67 -1.58
CA ARG A 63 4.45 11.58 -2.68
C ARG A 63 5.95 11.55 -2.93
N HIS A 64 6.35 10.95 -4.04
CA HIS A 64 7.74 10.79 -4.42
C HIS A 64 7.84 10.60 -5.94
N LYS A 65 8.86 11.18 -6.57
CA LYS A 65 9.08 10.98 -8.00
C LYS A 65 9.74 9.62 -8.24
N PHE A 66 8.91 8.61 -8.49
CA PHE A 66 9.38 7.29 -8.90
C PHE A 66 9.91 7.37 -10.34
N THR A 67 11.11 6.86 -10.57
CA THR A 67 11.78 6.91 -11.89
C THR A 67 12.30 5.54 -12.29
N ASP A 68 12.80 4.78 -11.31
CA ASP A 68 13.20 3.40 -11.51
C ASP A 68 12.01 2.44 -11.55
N ALA A 69 12.22 1.27 -12.16
CA ALA A 69 11.26 0.17 -12.14
C ALA A 69 11.00 -0.27 -10.68
N ALA A 70 9.72 -0.34 -10.32
CA ALA A 70 9.28 -0.82 -9.02
C ALA A 70 8.72 -2.25 -9.16
N HIS A 71 9.03 -3.09 -8.16
CA HIS A 71 8.48 -4.43 -8.07
C HIS A 71 7.63 -4.54 -6.81
N PRO A 72 6.38 -5.05 -6.90
CA PRO A 72 5.59 -5.32 -5.73
C PRO A 72 6.27 -6.43 -4.92
N ALA A 73 6.29 -6.26 -3.60
CA ALA A 73 6.80 -7.24 -2.65
C ALA A 73 5.73 -7.47 -1.59
N PHE A 74 5.59 -8.72 -1.15
CA PHE A 74 4.60 -9.11 -0.16
C PHE A 74 5.24 -10.05 0.86
N ALA A 75 4.91 -9.87 2.12
CA ALA A 75 5.39 -10.70 3.22
C ALA A 75 4.28 -10.90 4.24
N LEU A 76 4.26 -12.07 4.87
CA LEU A 76 3.41 -12.38 6.00
C LEU A 76 4.29 -12.57 7.23
N GLU A 77 4.00 -11.83 8.31
CA GLU A 77 4.71 -11.97 9.58
C GLU A 77 4.33 -13.27 10.31
N LYS A 78 3.07 -13.70 10.16
CA LYS A 78 2.51 -14.91 10.75
C LYS A 78 2.03 -15.85 9.65
N ALA A 79 1.90 -17.13 9.98
CA ALA A 79 1.33 -18.11 9.06
C ALA A 79 -0.06 -17.67 8.56
N GLY A 80 -0.29 -17.79 7.25
CA GLY A 80 -1.52 -17.35 6.61
C GLY A 80 -1.43 -17.42 5.09
N VAL A 81 -2.45 -16.89 4.42
CA VAL A 81 -2.51 -16.82 2.95
C VAL A 81 -2.72 -15.38 2.52
N LEU A 82 -1.94 -14.94 1.53
CA LEU A 82 -2.15 -13.70 0.83
C LEU A 82 -2.56 -14.00 -0.61
N THR A 83 -3.74 -13.51 -1.01
CA THR A 83 -4.19 -13.58 -2.39
C THR A 83 -3.88 -12.26 -3.08
N VAL A 84 -3.13 -12.31 -4.18
CA VAL A 84 -2.81 -11.14 -5.00
C VAL A 84 -3.73 -11.13 -6.22
N CYS A 85 -4.53 -10.07 -6.34
CA CYS A 85 -5.39 -9.84 -7.50
C CYS A 85 -4.76 -8.76 -8.39
N THR A 86 -4.48 -9.09 -9.65
CA THR A 86 -3.91 -8.18 -10.66
C THR A 86 -4.89 -7.96 -11.81
N GLY A 87 -4.58 -7.02 -12.72
CA GLY A 87 -5.45 -6.71 -13.87
C GLY A 87 -6.73 -5.95 -13.50
N MET A 88 -6.75 -5.30 -12.34
CA MET A 88 -7.88 -4.49 -11.90
C MET A 88 -7.99 -3.20 -12.70
N GLU A 89 -9.22 -2.76 -12.99
CA GLU A 89 -9.45 -1.42 -13.54
C GLU A 89 -9.06 -0.33 -12.55
N LEU A 90 -8.66 0.84 -13.07
CA LEU A 90 -8.33 1.99 -12.24
C LEU A 90 -9.58 2.46 -11.48
N PRO A 91 -9.57 2.48 -10.14
CA PRO A 91 -10.75 2.87 -9.38
C PRO A 91 -11.17 4.31 -9.65
N GLU A 92 -12.48 4.55 -9.76
CA GLU A 92 -13.04 5.88 -10.11
C GLU A 92 -12.59 7.01 -9.15
N PHE A 93 -12.47 6.72 -7.85
CA PHE A 93 -12.08 7.73 -6.87
C PHE A 93 -10.64 8.23 -7.08
N VAL A 94 -9.78 7.43 -7.71
CA VAL A 94 -8.40 7.82 -8.02
C VAL A 94 -8.37 8.86 -9.14
N LYS A 95 -9.25 8.71 -10.14
CA LYS A 95 -9.28 9.58 -11.33
C LYS A 95 -9.50 11.06 -11.01
N ARG A 96 -10.04 11.37 -9.83
CA ARG A 96 -10.40 12.72 -9.38
C ARG A 96 -9.39 13.34 -8.40
N SER A 97 -8.29 12.65 -8.09
CA SER A 97 -7.32 13.02 -7.04
C SER A 97 -5.98 13.51 -7.53
#